data_AF-A0A7W1TN44-F1
#
_entry.id   AF-A0A7W1TN44-F1
#
_cell.length_a   1.000
_cell.length_b   1.000
_cell.length_c   1.000
_cell.angle_alpha   90.00
_cell.angle_beta   90.00
_cell.angle_gamma   90.00
#
_symmetry.space_group_name_H-M   'P 1'
#
loop_
_entity.id
_entity.type
_entity.pdbx_description
1 polymer ?
#
loop_
_entity_poly.entity_id
_entity_poly.type
_entity_poly.pdbx_seq_one_letter_code
_entity_poly.pdbx_strand_id
1 'polypeptide(L)' 'MALGDTPRPHGYKALVGEPGYRIREGKYRVVYEIDDTAQRVVIIKVGPWSKL' A
#
# COMPACT_ATOMS: atom_id res chain seq x y z
N MET A 1 2.52 3.77 10.47
CA MET A 1 2.68 2.31 10.28
C MET A 1 3.98 2.00 9.55
N ALA A 2 4.58 0.83 9.77
CA ALA A 2 5.74 0.35 9.01
C ALA A 2 5.34 -0.80 8.07
N LEU A 3 5.32 -0.55 6.76
CA LEU A 3 4.93 -1.56 5.77
C LEU A 3 5.97 -2.68 5.60
N GLY A 4 7.24 -2.44 5.93
CA GLY A 4 8.29 -3.47 5.89
C GLY A 4 8.06 -4.57 6.93
N ASP A 5 7.59 -4.19 8.12
CA ASP A 5 7.36 -5.14 9.23
C ASP A 5 6.02 -5.86 9.08
N THR A 6 4.97 -5.12 8.68
CA THR A 6 3.64 -5.67 8.47
C THR A 6 3.11 -5.24 7.09
N PRO A 7 3.43 -5.98 6.01
CA PRO A 7 3.03 -5.65 4.65
C PRO A 7 1.51 -5.64 4.41
N ARG A 8 0.75 -6.38 5.23
CA ARG A 8 -0.73 -6.47 5.19
C ARG A 8 -1.37 -5.97 6.49
N PRO A 9 -1.18 -4.70 6.84
CA PRO A 9 -1.57 -4.16 8.13
C PRO A 9 -3.06 -3.80 8.16
N HIS A 10 -3.64 -3.67 9.35
CA HIS A 10 -5.08 -3.41 9.47
C HIS A 10 -5.56 -2.20 8.64
N GLY A 11 -6.62 -2.39 7.86
CA GLY A 11 -7.19 -1.35 7.00
C GLY A 11 -6.63 -1.27 5.58
N TYR A 12 -5.65 -2.11 5.23
CA TYR A 12 -5.24 -2.31 3.83
C TYR A 12 -6.40 -2.85 2.98
N LYS A 13 -6.38 -2.55 1.69
CA LYS A 13 -7.35 -3.06 0.71
C LYS A 13 -6.62 -3.45 -0.56
N ALA A 14 -6.95 -4.59 -1.14
CA ALA A 14 -6.54 -4.92 -2.50
C ALA A 14 -7.08 -3.87 -3.49
N LEU A 15 -6.31 -3.61 -4.55
CA LEU A 15 -6.78 -2.84 -5.69
C LEU A 15 -7.76 -3.68 -6.52
N VAL A 16 -8.63 -3.00 -7.27
CA VAL A 16 -9.61 -3.65 -8.13
C VAL A 16 -9.13 -3.50 -9.56
N GLY A 17 -8.98 -4.62 -10.28
CA GLY A 17 -8.57 -4.63 -11.68
C GLY A 17 -7.07 -4.56 -11.93
N GLU A 18 -6.24 -4.42 -10.88
CA GLU A 18 -4.78 -4.41 -10.95
C GLU A 18 -4.17 -5.10 -9.72
N PRO A 19 -2.95 -5.66 -9.82
CA PRO A 19 -2.26 -6.23 -8.68
C PRO A 19 -1.87 -5.14 -7.67
N GLY A 20 -1.70 -5.55 -6.41
CA GLY A 20 -1.27 -4.67 -5.34
C GLY A 20 -2.38 -4.22 -4.40
N TYR A 21 -1.99 -3.31 -3.51
CA TYR A 21 -2.76 -2.91 -2.35
C TYR A 21 -2.72 -1.39 -2.17
N ARG A 22 -3.70 -0.89 -1.43
CA ARG A 22 -3.71 0.47 -0.93
C ARG A 22 -3.97 0.51 0.57
N ILE A 23 -3.41 1.52 1.21
CA ILE A 23 -3.76 1.85 2.60
C ILE A 23 -3.87 3.36 2.78
N ARG A 24 -4.72 3.77 3.73
CA ARG A 24 -4.85 5.15 4.15
C ARG A 24 -4.09 5.36 5.45
N GLU A 25 -3.04 6.17 5.40
CA GLU A 25 -2.32 6.67 6.57
C GLU A 25 -2.65 8.16 6.72
N GLY A 26 -3.59 8.47 7.61
CA GLY A 26 -4.07 9.84 7.82
C GLY A 26 -4.65 10.49 6.56
N LYS A 27 -3.97 11.53 6.07
CA LYS A 27 -4.37 12.31 4.88
C LYS A 27 -3.82 11.75 3.56
N TYR A 28 -3.03 10.68 3.60
CA TYR A 28 -2.40 10.09 2.42
C TYR A 28 -3.01 8.74 2.06
N ARG A 29 -2.93 8.40 0.77
CA ARG A 29 -3.12 7.04 0.25
C ARG A 29 -1.77 6.57 -0.27
N VAL A 30 -1.38 5.38 0.15
CA VAL A 30 -0.19 4.68 -0.33
C VAL A 30 -0.68 3.51 -1.17
N VAL A 31 -0.18 3.40 -2.39
CA VAL A 31 -0.37 2.25 -3.29
C VAL A 31 0.94 1.49 -3.33
N TYR A 32 0.89 0.19 -3.09
CA TYR A 32 2.08 -0.64 -2.94
C TYR A 32 1.83 -2.09 -3.36
N GLU A 33 2.91 -2.77 -3.71
CA GLU A 33 2.94 -4.20 -4.01
C GLU A 33 3.80 -4.96 -2.99
N ILE A 34 3.53 -6.25 -2.84
CA ILE A 34 4.27 -7.16 -1.96
C ILE A 34 4.81 -8.28 -2.82
N ASP A 35 6.12 -8.50 -2.77
CA ASP A 35 6.77 -9.72 -3.24
C ASP A 35 7.19 -10.53 -2.01
N ASP A 36 6.38 -11.53 -1.66
CA ASP A 36 6.65 -12.40 -0.51
C ASP A 36 7.91 -13.26 -0.72
N THR A 37 8.27 -13.58 -1.97
CA THR A 37 9.44 -14.41 -2.27
C THR A 37 10.74 -13.62 -2.05
N ALA A 38 10.76 -12.37 -2.50
CA ALA A 38 11.89 -11.46 -2.31
C ALA A 38 11.87 -10.72 -0.96
N GLN A 39 10.87 -10.98 -0.10
CA GLN A 39 10.61 -10.24 1.14
C GLN A 39 10.63 -8.71 0.94
N ARG A 40 10.01 -8.23 -0.14
CA ARG A 40 10.09 -6.83 -0.59
C ARG A 40 8.71 -6.20 -0.64
N VAL A 41 8.62 -4.96 -0.17
CA VAL A 41 7.47 -4.09 -0.40
C VAL A 41 7.90 -2.96 -1.33
N VAL A 42 7.15 -2.76 -2.41
CA VAL A 42 7.42 -1.70 -3.40
C VAL A 42 6.33 -0.66 -3.30
N ILE A 43 6.72 0.58 -3.03
CA ILE A 43 5.78 1.71 -3.03
C ILE A 43 5.66 2.22 -4.47
N ILE A 44 4.45 2.11 -5.02
CA ILE A 44 4.16 2.49 -6.40
C ILE A 44 3.78 3.98 -6.48
N LYS A 45 2.92 4.43 -5.57
CA LYS A 45 2.45 5.82 -5.53
C LYS A 45 2.09 6.26 -4.11
N VAL A 46 2.36 7.52 -3.81
CA VAL A 46 1.87 8.19 -2.61
C VAL A 46 1.15 9.46 -3.04
N GLY A 47 -0.05 9.71 -2.49
CA GLY A 47 -0.83 10.89 -2.82
C GLY A 47 -1.75 11.35 -1.69
N PRO A 48 -2.11 12.64 -1.65
CA PRO A 48 -3.05 13.17 -0.67
C PRO A 48 -4.50 12.74 -0.99
N TRP A 49 -5.35 12.72 0.04
CA TRP A 49 -6.77 12.37 -0.07
C TRP A 49 -7.55 13.23 -1.09
N SER A 50 -7.15 14.49 -1.30
CA SER A 50 -7.89 15.49 -2.10
C SER A 50 -7.50 15.59 -3.57
N LYS A 51 -6.48 14.87 -4.04
CA LYS A 51 -6.16 14.74 -5.48
C LYS A 51 -5.59 13.34 -5.75
N LEU A 52 -6.39 12.50 -6.37
CA LEU A 52 -5.95 11.43 -7.26
C LEU A 52 -6.65 11.64 -8.60
#